data_AF-A0A352MVN5-F1
#
_entry.id   AF-A0A352MVN5-F1
#
_cell.length_a   1.000
_cell.length_b   1.000
_cell.length_c   1.000
_cell.angle_alpha   90.00
_cell.angle_beta   90.00
_cell.angle_gamma   90.00
#
_symmetry.space_group_name_H-M   'P 1'
#
loop_
_entity.id
_entity.type
_entity.pdbx_description
1 polymer ?
#
loop_
_entity_poly.entity_id
_entity_poly.type
_entity_poly.pdbx_seq_one_letter_code
_entity_poly.pdbx_strand_id
1 'polypeptide(L)'
;MWLNLKDILGTRLQRILICSLLGITKKDMENSKRIRPYVRVLGMDEKGKSLLSKITNANPKLDIITSVKKFTENNHNRFIKEMLDIDIKATDIYTLAYGMNSFAGLDYTNKIVIV
;
A
#
# COMPACT_ATOMS: atom_id res chain seq x y z
N MET A 1 10.34 30.88 16.52
CA MET A 1 9.39 30.89 15.37
C MET A 1 10.05 30.70 14.00
N TRP A 2 11.36 30.99 13.82
CA TRP A 2 12.05 30.83 12.53
C TRP A 2 12.63 29.42 12.24
N LEU A 3 12.92 28.62 13.29
CA LEU A 3 13.46 27.26 13.13
C LEU A 3 12.44 26.26 12.56
N ASN A 4 11.15 26.39 12.90
CA ASN A 4 10.11 25.44 12.49
C ASN A 4 9.77 25.47 10.99
N LEU A 5 10.02 26.57 10.28
CA LEU A 5 9.67 26.68 8.85
C LEU A 5 10.60 25.84 7.96
N LYS A 6 11.87 25.67 8.35
CA LYS A 6 12.85 24.88 7.58
C LYS A 6 12.45 23.41 7.51
N ASP A 7 12.05 22.83 8.64
CA ASP A 7 11.64 21.43 8.73
C ASP A 7 10.27 21.18 8.08
N ILE A 8 9.33 22.13 8.20
CA ILE A 8 8.03 22.05 7.52
C ILE A 8 8.19 22.13 5.99
N LEU A 9 9.04 23.03 5.47
CA LEU A 9 9.38 23.05 4.04
C LEU A 9 10.07 21.77 3.60
N GLY A 10 10.99 21.25 4.41
CA GLY A 10 11.69 19.98 4.15
C GLY A 10 10.71 18.82 3.97
N THR A 11 9.78 18.62 4.91
CA THR A 11 8.79 17.53 4.82
C THR A 11 7.79 17.73 3.68
N ARG A 12 7.43 18.98 3.33
CA ARG A 12 6.57 19.26 2.17
C ARG A 12 7.28 18.96 0.86
N LEU A 13 8.54 19.39 0.72
CA LEU A 13 9.33 19.13 -0.48
C LEU A 13 9.59 17.62 -0.65
N GLN A 14 9.97 16.91 0.42
CA GLN A 14 10.14 15.46 0.40
C GLN A 14 8.87 14.74 -0.07
N ARG A 15 7.70 15.14 0.44
CA ARG A 15 6.42 14.58 -0.03
C ARG A 15 6.15 14.85 -1.51
N ILE A 16 6.44 16.07 -1.99
CA ILE A 16 6.30 16.39 -3.42
C ILE A 16 7.24 15.52 -4.27
N LEU A 17 8.48 15.33 -3.84
CA LEU A 17 9.45 14.48 -4.53
C LEU A 17 9.00 13.02 -4.56
N ILE A 18 8.50 12.48 -3.44
CA ILE A 18 7.96 11.11 -3.38
C ILE A 18 6.75 10.97 -4.31
N CYS A 19 5.79 11.90 -4.26
CA CYS A 19 4.63 11.86 -5.17
C CYS A 19 5.07 11.92 -6.64
N SER A 20 6.08 12.74 -6.97
CA SER A 20 6.62 12.85 -8.33
C SER A 20 7.30 11.56 -8.78
N LEU A 21 8.09 10.93 -7.89
CA LEU A 21 8.78 9.66 -8.13
C LEU A 21 7.79 8.50 -8.35
N LEU A 22 6.75 8.44 -7.52
CA LEU A 22 5.69 7.44 -7.64
C LEU A 22 4.75 7.71 -8.83
N GLY A 23 4.73 8.94 -9.35
CA GLY A 23 3.84 9.35 -10.45
C GLY A 23 2.40 9.65 -9.98
N ILE A 24 2.22 10.02 -8.70
CA ILE A 24 0.92 10.34 -8.11
C ILE A 24 0.44 11.69 -8.63
N THR A 25 -0.67 11.70 -9.34
CA THR A 25 -1.29 12.93 -9.86
C THR A 25 -2.33 13.51 -8.88
N LYS A 26 -2.73 14.77 -9.13
CA LYS A 26 -3.83 15.40 -8.37
C LYS A 26 -5.14 14.61 -8.51
N LYS A 27 -5.39 14.04 -9.69
CA LYS A 27 -6.58 13.23 -9.96
C LYS A 27 -6.59 11.97 -9.11
N ASP A 28 -5.45 11.29 -8.99
CA ASP A 28 -5.33 10.07 -8.16
C ASP A 28 -5.61 10.39 -6.69
N MET A 29 -5.13 11.54 -6.21
CA MET A 29 -5.37 12.03 -4.86
C MET A 29 -6.83 12.43 -4.59
N GLU A 30 -7.55 12.91 -5.61
CA GLU A 30 -8.98 13.18 -5.50
C GLU A 30 -9.80 11.89 -5.53
N ASN A 31 -9.41 10.92 -6.36
CA ASN A 31 -10.05 9.62 -6.44
C ASN A 31 -9.88 8.84 -5.13
N SER A 32 -8.68 8.85 -4.53
CA SER A 32 -8.41 8.13 -3.27
C SER A 32 -9.28 8.59 -2.11
N LYS A 33 -9.65 9.87 -2.08
CA LYS A 33 -10.56 10.43 -1.07
C LYS A 33 -12.02 9.99 -1.23
N ARG A 34 -12.42 9.55 -2.43
CA ARG A 34 -13.80 9.19 -2.75
C ARG A 34 -14.07 7.70 -2.60
N ILE A 35 -13.03 6.87 -2.71
CA ILE A 35 -13.16 5.42 -2.64
C ILE A 35 -12.99 4.91 -1.21
N ARG A 36 -13.62 3.76 -0.93
CA ARG A 36 -13.33 3.02 0.30
C ARG A 36 -11.96 2.34 0.13
N PRO A 37 -10.99 2.56 1.04
CA PRO A 37 -9.69 1.93 0.95
C PRO A 37 -9.77 0.42 1.22
N TYR A 38 -8.79 -0.32 0.71
CA TYR A 38 -8.61 -1.74 1.00
C TYR A 38 -7.83 -1.96 2.29
N VAL A 39 -7.90 -3.18 2.81
CA VAL A 39 -7.10 -3.65 3.95
C VAL A 39 -6.00 -4.57 3.44
N ARG A 40 -4.74 -4.14 3.55
CA ARG A 40 -3.56 -4.95 3.21
C ARG A 40 -3.07 -5.71 4.44
N VAL A 41 -3.13 -7.04 4.41
CA VAL A 41 -2.64 -7.87 5.52
C VAL A 41 -1.17 -8.19 5.29
N LEU A 42 -0.29 -7.65 6.14
CA LEU A 42 1.16 -7.87 6.06
C LEU A 42 1.63 -9.02 6.97
N GLY A 43 0.97 -9.20 8.12
CA GLY A 43 1.27 -10.23 9.10
C GLY A 43 0.10 -10.43 10.07
N MET A 44 0.00 -11.60 10.68
CA MET A 44 -0.99 -11.92 11.71
C MET A 44 -0.53 -13.09 12.59
N ASP A 45 -1.02 -13.16 13.83
CA ASP A 45 -0.91 -14.35 14.67
C ASP A 45 -2.13 -15.26 14.51
N GLU A 46 -2.15 -16.42 15.18
CA GLU A 46 -3.28 -17.36 15.11
C GLU A 46 -4.61 -16.75 15.61
N LYS A 47 -4.54 -15.87 16.62
CA LYS A 47 -5.72 -15.12 17.09
C LYS A 47 -6.19 -14.13 16.03
N GLY A 48 -5.27 -13.41 15.39
CA GLY A 48 -5.50 -12.48 14.30
C GLY A 48 -6.12 -13.16 13.09
N LYS A 49 -5.72 -14.39 12.77
CA LYS A 49 -6.32 -15.20 11.70
C LYS A 49 -7.80 -15.50 11.98
N SER A 50 -8.13 -15.88 13.22
CA SER A 50 -9.52 -16.09 13.64
C SER A 50 -10.34 -14.80 13.56
N LEU A 51 -9.77 -13.68 14.00
CA LEU A 51 -10.41 -12.37 13.94
C LEU A 51 -10.64 -11.91 12.49
N LEU A 52 -9.65 -12.08 11.61
CA LEU A 52 -9.74 -11.71 10.19
C LEU A 52 -10.88 -12.47 9.50
N SER A 53 -11.03 -13.77 9.80
CA SER A 53 -12.16 -14.57 9.31
C SER A 53 -13.50 -13.98 9.73
N LYS A 54 -13.64 -13.61 11.01
CA LYS A 54 -14.87 -12.97 11.54
C LYS A 54 -15.16 -11.63 10.87
N ILE A 55 -14.14 -10.79 10.66
CA ILE A 55 -14.29 -9.49 9.98
C ILE A 55 -14.74 -9.68 8.53
N THR A 56 -14.12 -10.63 7.82
CA THR A 56 -14.46 -10.95 6.42
C THR A 56 -15.91 -11.41 6.30
N ASN A 57 -16.36 -12.28 7.20
CA ASN A 57 -17.73 -12.78 7.22
C ASN A 57 -18.75 -11.69 7.59
N ALA A 58 -18.40 -10.80 8.53
CA ALA A 58 -19.26 -9.71 8.95
C ALA A 58 -19.37 -8.59 7.90
N ASN A 59 -18.31 -8.36 7.11
CA ASN A 59 -18.25 -7.31 6.10
C ASN A 59 -17.77 -7.84 4.73
N PRO A 60 -18.63 -8.55 3.97
CA PRO A 60 -18.24 -9.14 2.68
C PRO A 60 -17.83 -8.13 1.59
N LYS A 61 -18.24 -6.86 1.75
CA LYS A 61 -17.90 -5.75 0.83
C LYS A 61 -16.52 -5.13 1.11
N LEU A 62 -15.80 -5.60 2.12
CA LEU A 62 -14.47 -5.07 2.45
C LEU A 62 -13.42 -5.75 1.56
N ASP A 63 -12.69 -4.96 0.79
CA ASP A 63 -11.57 -5.46 -0.01
C ASP A 63 -10.37 -5.76 0.90
N ILE A 64 -10.21 -7.04 1.24
CA ILE A 64 -9.09 -7.53 2.06
C ILE A 64 -8.08 -8.23 1.15
N ILE A 65 -6.85 -7.72 1.15
CA ILE A 65 -5.75 -8.22 0.34
C ILE A 65 -4.81 -9.03 1.22
N THR A 66 -4.94 -10.37 1.15
CA THR A 66 -4.01 -11.33 1.76
C THR A 66 -2.96 -11.84 0.77
N SER A 67 -3.26 -11.81 -0.52
CA SER A 67 -2.33 -12.12 -1.59
C SER A 67 -2.58 -11.16 -2.75
N VAL A 68 -1.54 -10.47 -3.22
CA VAL A 68 -1.66 -9.53 -4.35
C VAL A 68 -2.18 -10.24 -5.58
N LYS A 69 -1.54 -11.35 -5.96
CA LYS A 69 -1.89 -12.11 -7.17
C LYS A 69 -3.36 -12.52 -7.17
N LYS A 70 -3.82 -13.12 -6.08
CA LYS A 70 -5.22 -13.53 -5.95
C LYS A 70 -6.16 -12.32 -6.01
N PHE A 71 -5.78 -11.20 -5.43
CA PHE A 71 -6.62 -10.00 -5.44
C PHE A 71 -6.69 -9.37 -6.84
N THR A 72 -5.58 -9.25 -7.56
CA THR A 72 -5.56 -8.64 -8.90
C THR A 72 -6.29 -9.49 -9.95
N GLU A 73 -6.37 -10.81 -9.77
CA GLU A 73 -7.16 -11.71 -10.61
C GLU A 73 -8.68 -11.60 -10.34
N ASN A 74 -9.09 -11.34 -9.10
CA ASN A 74 -10.50 -11.38 -8.68
C ASN A 74 -11.17 -10.01 -8.52
N ASN A 75 -10.40 -8.92 -8.37
CA ASN A 75 -10.94 -7.58 -8.18
C ASN A 75 -11.04 -6.82 -9.51
N HIS A 76 -12.23 -6.30 -9.81
CA HIS A 76 -12.51 -5.52 -11.02
C HIS A 76 -12.61 -4.00 -10.76
N ASN A 77 -12.39 -3.55 -9.53
CA ASN A 77 -12.42 -2.14 -9.19
C ASN A 77 -11.10 -1.47 -9.59
N ARG A 78 -11.18 -0.72 -10.70
CA ARG A 78 -10.05 0.00 -11.28
C ARG A 78 -9.32 0.90 -10.26
N PHE A 79 -10.05 1.64 -9.42
CA PHE A 79 -9.42 2.59 -8.50
C PHE A 79 -8.63 1.90 -7.39
N ILE A 80 -9.13 0.77 -6.89
CA ILE A 80 -8.43 -0.01 -5.88
C ILE A 80 -7.16 -0.63 -6.47
N LYS A 81 -7.25 -1.11 -7.72
CA LYS A 81 -6.09 -1.62 -8.45
C LYS A 81 -5.04 -0.53 -8.67
N GLU A 82 -5.44 0.66 -9.11
CA GLU A 82 -4.53 1.80 -9.32
C GLU A 82 -3.81 2.19 -8.01
N MET A 83 -4.49 2.18 -6.86
CA MET A 83 -3.84 2.41 -5.55
C MET A 83 -2.86 1.29 -5.19
N LEU A 84 -3.25 0.03 -5.41
CA LEU A 84 -2.38 -1.11 -5.13
C LEU A 84 -1.13 -1.11 -6.03
N ASP A 85 -1.26 -0.69 -7.29
CA ASP A 85 -0.14 -0.56 -8.22
C ASP A 85 0.86 0.52 -7.75
N ILE A 86 0.37 1.61 -7.14
CA ILE A 86 1.23 2.63 -6.51
C ILE A 86 2.00 2.04 -5.31
N ASP A 87 1.33 1.26 -4.46
CA ASP A 87 1.97 0.59 -3.31
C ASP A 87 3.07 -0.39 -3.78
N ILE A 88 2.77 -1.23 -4.78
CA ILE A 88 3.74 -2.18 -5.35
C ILE A 88 4.94 -1.44 -5.95
N LYS A 89 4.69 -0.37 -6.72
CA LYS A 89 5.75 0.45 -7.29
C LYS A 89 6.62 1.10 -6.20
N ALA A 90 6.01 1.53 -5.09
CA ALA A 90 6.74 2.09 -3.97
C ALA A 90 7.68 1.05 -3.34
N THR A 91 7.21 -0.19 -3.14
CA THR A 91 8.06 -1.30 -2.69
C THR A 91 9.18 -1.57 -3.67
N ASP A 92 8.90 -1.68 -4.97
CA ASP A 92 9.93 -1.95 -5.98
C ASP A 92 11.02 -0.87 -5.98
N ILE A 93 10.64 0.41 -5.96
CA ILE A 93 11.60 1.52 -5.87
C ILE A 93 12.39 1.46 -4.56
N TYR A 94 11.74 1.13 -3.44
CA TYR A 94 12.41 1.00 -2.16
C TYR A 94 13.48 -0.09 -2.17
N THR A 95 13.21 -1.22 -2.83
CA THR A 95 14.18 -2.34 -2.93
C THR A 95 15.42 -1.99 -3.75
N LEU A 96 15.38 -0.98 -4.63
CA LEU A 96 16.56 -0.50 -5.35
C LEU A 96 17.64 0.04 -4.41
N ALA A 97 17.24 0.51 -3.22
CA ALA A 97 18.18 1.01 -2.21
C ALA A 97 18.79 -0.09 -1.34
N TYR A 98 18.45 -1.37 -1.55
CA TYR A 98 19.03 -2.47 -0.78
C TYR A 98 20.49 -2.69 -1.16
N GLY A 99 21.36 -2.78 -0.16
CA GLY A 99 22.79 -3.04 -0.38
C GLY A 99 23.10 -4.44 -0.94
N MET A 100 22.20 -5.41 -0.73
CA MET A 100 22.26 -6.79 -1.22
C MET A 100 20.83 -7.28 -1.47
N ASN A 101 20.63 -8.22 -2.41
CA ASN A 101 19.32 -8.83 -2.69
C ASN A 101 18.23 -7.83 -3.09
N SER A 102 18.58 -6.87 -3.96
CA SER A 102 17.60 -5.97 -4.58
C SER A 102 16.77 -6.75 -5.61
N PHE A 103 15.51 -7.04 -5.27
CA PHE A 103 14.57 -7.77 -6.12
C PHE A 103 13.28 -6.99 -6.25
N ALA A 104 12.75 -6.91 -7.47
CA ALA A 104 11.42 -6.39 -7.72
C ALA A 104 10.34 -7.45 -7.46
N GLY A 105 9.10 -7.01 -7.25
CA GLY A 105 7.94 -7.88 -7.08
C GLY A 105 7.84 -8.52 -5.70
N LEU A 106 8.49 -7.96 -4.67
CA LEU A 106 8.44 -8.50 -3.31
C LEU A 106 7.02 -8.62 -2.76
N ASP A 107 6.12 -7.74 -3.16
CA ASP A 107 4.70 -7.80 -2.81
C ASP A 107 3.99 -9.08 -3.31
N TYR A 108 4.52 -9.73 -4.34
CA TYR A 108 4.02 -11.01 -4.86
C TYR A 108 4.72 -12.23 -4.26
N THR A 109 6.00 -12.10 -3.88
CA THR A 109 6.81 -13.22 -3.40
C THR A 109 6.78 -13.38 -1.88
N ASN A 110 6.67 -12.27 -1.14
CA ASN A 110 6.61 -12.30 0.31
C ASN A 110 5.22 -12.75 0.75
N LYS A 111 5.19 -13.88 1.44
CA LYS A 111 3.98 -14.37 2.10
C LYS A 111 3.70 -13.54 3.35
N ILE A 112 2.43 -13.53 3.77
CA ILE A 112 2.03 -12.97 5.06
C ILE A 112 2.88 -13.61 6.15
N VAL A 113 3.42 -12.78 7.03
CA VAL A 113 4.16 -13.24 8.21
C VAL A 113 3.17 -13.81 9.22
N ILE A 114 3.36 -15.07 9.62
CA ILE A 114 2.57 -15.71 10.67
C ILE A 114 3.44 -15.86 11.90
N VAL A 115 2.99 -15.31 13.03
CA VAL A 115 3.72 -15.29 14.32
C VAL A 115 2.97 -16.10 15.38
#